data_AF-A0A937H3R6-F1
#
_entry.id   AF-A0A937H3R6-F1
#
_cell.length_a   1.000
_cell.length_b   1.000
_cell.length_c   1.000
_cell.angle_alpha   90.00
_cell.angle_beta   90.00
_cell.angle_gamma   90.00
#
_symmetry.space_group_name_H-M   'P 1'
#
loop_
_entity.id
_entity.type
_entity.pdbx_description
1 polymer ?
#
loop_
_entity_poly.entity_id
_entity_poly.type
_entity_poly.pdbx_seq_one_letter_code
_entity_poly.pdbx_strand_id
1 'polypeptide(L)'
;LLILRVEDAIVIAFLCSLLNLIPYIGPIVGFIVITTLTMTSYLGSDFSSVILPKTIFVGIGYIVAQIFDNFISQPYIFSNSVKSHPLEIFLVIISGGFLFGVVGMIIAIPLYTAFKVIGKVFFSENKLVKKLTKNL
;
A
#
# COMPACT_ATOMS: atom_id res chain seq x y z
N LEU A 1 13.38 12.97 -1.25
CA LEU A 1 13.09 14.41 -1.00
C LEU A 1 14.33 15.19 -0.56
N LEU A 2 15.03 14.79 0.51
CA LEU A 2 16.25 15.51 0.98
C LEU A 2 17.37 15.60 -0.08
N ILE A 3 17.61 14.52 -0.82
CA ILE A 3 18.57 14.50 -1.95
C ILE A 3 18.18 15.54 -3.02
N LEU A 4 16.89 15.83 -3.18
CA LEU A 4 16.35 16.75 -4.18
C LEU A 4 16.25 18.20 -3.68
N ARG A 5 16.69 18.47 -2.44
CA ARG A 5 16.64 19.79 -1.79
C ARG A 5 15.27 20.45 -1.87
N VAL A 6 14.20 19.68 -1.67
CA VAL A 6 12.86 20.23 -1.46
C VAL A 6 12.81 20.84 -0.06
N GLU A 7 12.55 22.13 0.06
CA GLU A 7 12.59 22.86 1.34
C GLU A 7 11.66 22.21 2.39
N ASP A 8 10.47 21.81 1.97
CA ASP A 8 9.45 21.19 2.83
C ASP A 8 9.56 19.66 2.92
N ALA A 9 10.72 19.07 2.59
CA ALA A 9 10.90 17.61 2.50
C ALA A 9 10.41 16.85 3.74
N ILE A 10 10.65 17.37 4.93
CA ILE A 10 10.26 16.75 6.20
C ILE A 10 8.73 16.80 6.39
N VAL A 11 8.12 17.96 6.12
CA VAL A 11 6.67 18.16 6.24
C VAL A 11 5.93 17.25 5.27
N ILE A 12 6.38 17.21 4.01
CA ILE A 12 5.82 16.34 2.97
C ILE A 12 5.91 14.86 3.39
N ALA A 13 7.08 14.41 3.83
CA ALA A 13 7.28 13.02 4.23
C ALA A 13 6.40 12.63 5.43
N PHE A 14 6.28 13.52 6.42
CA PHE A 14 5.43 13.31 7.58
C PHE A 14 3.95 13.19 7.19
N LEU A 15 3.43 14.12 6.37
CA LEU A 15 2.06 14.07 5.89
C LEU A 15 1.78 12.80 5.06
N CYS A 16 2.68 12.45 4.15
CA CYS A 16 2.55 11.22 3.36
C CYS A 16 2.53 9.97 4.24
N SER A 17 3.38 9.90 5.27
CA SER A 17 3.41 8.79 6.21
C SER A 17 2.12 8.70 7.03
N LEU A 18 1.56 9.84 7.47
CA LEU A 18 0.31 9.88 8.21
C LEU A 18 -0.87 9.42 7.34
N LEU A 19 -0.92 9.90 6.09
CA LEU A 19 -1.97 9.55 5.14
C LEU A 19 -1.93 8.05 4.78
N ASN A 20 -0.74 7.49 4.57
CA ASN A 20 -0.56 6.06 4.26
C ASN A 20 -1.07 5.10 5.36
N LEU A 21 -1.49 5.60 6.52
CA LEU A 21 -2.20 4.81 7.53
C LEU A 21 -3.53 4.25 7.00
N ILE A 22 -4.19 4.98 6.10
CA ILE A 22 -5.45 4.56 5.45
C ILE A 22 -5.11 3.84 4.14
N PRO A 23 -5.34 2.52 4.02
CA PRO A 23 -5.00 1.77 2.81
C PRO A 23 -5.71 2.34 1.57
N TYR A 24 -4.98 2.38 0.44
CA TYR A 24 -5.40 2.88 -0.88
C TYR A 24 -5.76 4.38 -0.95
N ILE A 25 -6.56 4.90 -0.02
CA ILE A 25 -6.93 6.32 0.06
C ILE A 25 -5.70 7.16 0.43
N GLY A 26 -4.94 6.71 1.42
CA GLY A 26 -3.70 7.36 1.87
C GLY A 26 -2.71 7.61 0.74
N PRO A 27 -2.32 6.59 -0.03
CA PRO A 27 -1.48 6.73 -1.21
C PRO A 27 -2.01 7.73 -2.25
N ILE A 28 -3.32 7.74 -2.52
CA ILE A 28 -3.92 8.64 -3.51
C ILE A 28 -3.86 10.08 -3.03
N VAL A 29 -4.29 10.35 -1.79
CA VAL A 29 -4.27 11.68 -1.19
C VAL A 29 -2.81 12.14 -0.98
N GLY A 30 -1.94 11.23 -0.57
CA GLY A 30 -0.52 11.47 -0.40
C GLY A 30 0.17 11.87 -1.69
N PHE A 31 -0.19 11.25 -2.83
CA PHE A 31 0.29 11.66 -4.15
C PHE A 31 -0.14 13.10 -4.50
N ILE A 32 -1.38 13.46 -4.22
CA ILE A 32 -1.86 14.84 -4.44
C ILE A 32 -1.06 15.82 -3.58
N VAL A 33 -0.91 15.51 -2.29
CA VAL A 33 -0.18 16.36 -1.32
C VAL A 33 1.28 16.54 -1.72
N ILE A 34 2.00 15.46 -2.05
CA ILE A 34 3.41 15.56 -2.43
C ILE A 34 3.60 16.36 -3.73
N THR A 35 2.72 16.18 -4.71
CA THR A 35 2.76 16.94 -5.97
C THR A 35 2.50 18.42 -5.72
N THR A 36 1.42 18.78 -5.01
CA THR A 36 1.08 20.19 -4.75
C THR A 36 2.15 20.90 -3.90
N LEU A 37 2.63 20.25 -2.84
CA LEU A 37 3.66 20.84 -1.97
C LEU A 37 4.99 20.97 -2.72
N THR A 38 5.39 19.98 -3.50
CA THR A 38 6.61 20.08 -4.31
C THR A 38 6.52 21.25 -5.29
N MET A 39 5.38 21.45 -5.97
CA MET A 39 5.21 22.59 -6.88
C MET A 39 5.28 23.94 -6.15
N THR A 40 4.72 24.00 -4.94
CA THR A 40 4.69 25.20 -4.10
C THR A 40 6.09 25.56 -3.59
N SER A 41 6.93 24.58 -3.22
CA SER A 41 8.31 24.83 -2.75
C SER A 41 9.24 25.42 -3.83
N TYR A 42 8.82 25.49 -5.10
CA TYR A 42 9.57 26.13 -6.19
C TYR A 42 8.84 27.33 -6.81
N LEU A 43 7.88 27.92 -6.08
CA LEU A 43 7.21 29.16 -6.48
C LEU A 43 8.24 30.26 -6.81
N GLY A 44 8.09 30.89 -7.97
CA GLY A 44 9.02 31.91 -8.49
C GLY A 44 10.11 31.36 -9.42
N SER A 45 10.25 30.04 -9.55
CA SER A 45 11.07 29.42 -10.60
C SER A 45 10.28 29.24 -11.91
N ASP A 46 10.97 29.07 -13.03
CA ASP A 46 10.32 28.77 -14.30
C ASP A 46 9.61 27.40 -14.26
N PHE A 47 8.35 27.40 -14.73
CA PHE A 47 7.48 26.24 -14.64
C PHE A 47 8.01 25.06 -15.47
N SER A 48 8.41 25.35 -16.71
CA SER A 48 8.78 24.33 -17.70
C SER A 48 10.15 23.73 -17.42
N SER A 49 11.12 24.54 -17.01
CA SER A 49 12.50 24.07 -16.78
C SER A 49 12.76 23.54 -15.37
N VAL A 50 12.01 23.99 -14.35
CA VAL A 50 12.30 23.67 -12.94
C VAL A 50 11.14 22.95 -12.27
N ILE A 51 9.95 23.56 -12.21
CA ILE A 51 8.83 23.07 -11.40
C ILE A 51 8.34 21.71 -11.94
N LEU A 52 8.07 21.64 -13.24
CA LEU A 52 7.50 20.45 -13.87
C LEU A 52 8.47 19.26 -13.80
N PRO A 53 9.76 19.36 -14.22
CA PRO A 53 10.69 18.24 -14.14
C PRO A 53 10.92 17.73 -12.70
N LYS A 54 11.05 18.63 -11.73
CA LYS A 54 11.25 18.25 -10.32
C LYS A 54 10.02 17.56 -9.74
N THR A 55 8.83 18.07 -10.05
CA THR A 55 7.57 17.47 -9.59
C THR A 55 7.38 16.07 -10.16
N ILE A 56 7.67 15.88 -11.45
CA ILE A 56 7.64 14.55 -12.08
C ILE A 56 8.65 13.62 -11.41
N PHE A 57 9.88 14.06 -11.18
CA PHE A 57 10.91 13.24 -10.56
C PHE A 57 10.51 12.80 -9.13
N VAL A 58 9.96 13.73 -8.33
CA VAL A 58 9.45 13.41 -6.99
C VAL A 58 8.26 12.45 -7.09
N GLY A 59 7.32 12.70 -8.01
CA GLY A 59 6.15 11.84 -8.23
C GLY A 59 6.53 10.42 -8.61
N ILE A 60 7.52 10.24 -9.49
CA ILE A 60 8.07 8.92 -9.82
C ILE A 60 8.66 8.26 -8.58
N GLY A 61 9.45 8.98 -7.79
CA GLY A 61 10.00 8.45 -6.54
C GLY A 61 8.92 7.99 -5.56
N TYR A 62 7.81 8.74 -5.47
CA TYR A 62 6.65 8.35 -4.66
C TYR A 62 5.96 7.10 -5.20
N ILE A 63 5.73 7.02 -6.51
CA ILE A 63 5.12 5.84 -7.16
C ILE A 63 5.97 4.59 -6.91
N VAL A 64 7.30 4.70 -7.05
CA VAL A 64 8.21 3.59 -6.75
C VAL A 64 8.07 3.15 -5.29
N ALA A 65 8.07 4.10 -4.35
CA ALA A 65 7.87 3.78 -2.93
C ALA A 65 6.53 3.08 -2.68
N GLN A 66 5.46 3.52 -3.35
CA GLN A 66 4.14 2.89 -3.26
C GLN A 66 4.09 1.49 -3.86
N ILE A 67 4.85 1.21 -4.93
CA ILE A 67 4.97 -0.16 -5.46
C ILE A 67 5.63 -1.07 -4.41
N PHE A 68 6.73 -0.63 -3.80
CA PHE A 68 7.36 -1.39 -2.72
C PHE A 68 6.40 -1.62 -1.55
N ASP A 69 5.64 -0.60 -1.16
CA ASP A 69 4.68 -0.73 -0.07
C ASP A 69 3.53 -1.71 -0.39
N ASN A 70 2.93 -1.61 -1.57
CA ASN A 70 1.80 -2.45 -1.97
C ASN A 70 2.19 -3.92 -2.24
N PHE A 71 3.38 -4.17 -2.79
CA PHE A 71 3.82 -5.52 -3.17
C PHE A 71 4.60 -6.25 -2.09
N ILE A 72 5.28 -5.53 -1.19
CA ILE A 72 6.15 -6.14 -0.18
C ILE A 72 5.63 -5.84 1.22
N SER A 73 5.55 -4.57 1.62
CA SER A 73 5.21 -4.18 2.99
C SER A 73 3.82 -4.66 3.38
N GLN A 74 2.79 -4.36 2.59
CA GLN A 74 1.41 -4.70 2.92
C GLN A 74 1.17 -6.22 3.06
N PRO A 75 1.52 -7.08 2.08
CA PRO A 75 1.37 -8.52 2.25
C PRO A 75 2.12 -9.04 3.47
N TYR A 76 3.33 -8.52 3.73
CA TYR A 76 4.11 -8.92 4.89
C TYR A 76 3.42 -8.53 6.22
N ILE A 77 2.97 -7.28 6.36
CA ILE A 77 2.27 -6.79 7.55
C ILE A 77 0.97 -7.58 7.80
N PHE A 78 0.15 -7.76 6.76
CA PHE A 78 -1.12 -8.46 6.90
C PHE A 78 -0.96 -9.96 7.13
N SER A 79 0.06 -10.58 6.55
CA SER A 79 0.33 -12.02 6.76
C SER A 79 0.64 -12.38 8.21
N ASN A 80 1.37 -11.50 8.93
CA ASN A 80 1.57 -11.64 10.37
C ASN A 80 0.25 -11.51 11.14
N SER A 81 -0.64 -10.61 10.71
CA SER A 81 -1.93 -10.37 11.37
C SER A 81 -2.89 -11.56 11.25
N VAL A 82 -2.91 -12.26 10.11
CA VAL A 82 -3.81 -13.40 9.86
C VAL A 82 -3.11 -14.78 9.96
N LYS A 83 -1.85 -14.78 10.42
CA LYS A 83 -0.98 -15.96 10.58
C LYS A 83 -0.97 -16.84 9.32
N SER A 84 -0.76 -16.21 8.17
CA SER A 84 -0.65 -16.86 6.86
C SER A 84 0.69 -16.48 6.21
N HIS A 85 1.06 -17.14 5.12
CA HIS A 85 2.29 -16.81 4.41
C HIS A 85 2.12 -15.48 3.62
N PRO A 86 3.12 -14.57 3.59
CA PRO A 86 3.04 -13.32 2.82
C PRO A 86 2.60 -13.52 1.37
N LEU A 87 3.14 -14.54 0.71
CA LEU A 87 2.79 -14.89 -0.67
C LEU A 87 1.33 -15.33 -0.85
N GLU A 88 0.72 -15.95 0.17
CA GLU A 88 -0.69 -16.32 0.14
C GLU A 88 -1.58 -15.08 0.22
N ILE A 89 -1.26 -14.16 1.13
CA ILE A 89 -1.98 -12.88 1.28
C ILE A 89 -1.82 -12.02 0.04
N PHE A 90 -0.63 -11.99 -0.55
CA PHE A 90 -0.39 -11.31 -1.81
C PHE A 90 -1.30 -11.83 -2.94
N LEU A 91 -1.38 -13.16 -3.11
CA LEU A 91 -2.27 -13.76 -4.11
C LEU A 91 -3.75 -13.47 -3.84
N VAL A 92 -4.16 -13.50 -2.57
CA VAL A 92 -5.53 -13.16 -2.15
C VAL A 92 -5.88 -11.71 -2.48
N ILE A 93 -5.00 -10.75 -2.18
CA ILE A 93 -5.19 -9.33 -2.48
C ILE A 93 -5.30 -9.10 -3.99
N ILE A 94 -4.40 -9.69 -4.78
CA ILE A 94 -4.44 -9.58 -6.25
C ILE A 94 -5.71 -10.20 -6.82
N SER A 95 -6.11 -11.38 -6.33
CA SER A 95 -7.35 -12.03 -6.80
C SER A 95 -8.58 -11.18 -6.48
N GLY A 96 -8.66 -10.63 -5.27
CA GLY A 96 -9.72 -9.70 -4.88
C GLY A 96 -9.72 -8.43 -5.73
N GLY A 97 -8.52 -7.87 -5.99
CA GLY A 97 -8.33 -6.71 -6.85
C GLY A 97 -8.76 -6.94 -8.29
N PHE A 98 -8.49 -8.11 -8.85
CA PHE A 98 -8.89 -8.45 -10.21
C PHE A 98 -10.41 -8.62 -10.35
N LEU A 99 -11.08 -9.16 -9.32
CA LEU A 99 -12.52 -9.43 -9.36
C LEU A 99 -13.39 -8.19 -9.07
N PHE A 100 -13.01 -7.36 -8.09
CA PHE A 100 -13.83 -6.26 -7.60
C PHE A 100 -13.07 -4.92 -7.48
N GLY A 101 -11.89 -4.80 -8.08
CA GLY A 101 -11.06 -3.60 -8.02
C GLY A 101 -10.59 -3.29 -6.59
N VAL A 102 -10.43 -2.00 -6.29
CA VAL A 102 -9.96 -1.51 -4.97
C VAL A 102 -10.81 -2.03 -3.82
N VAL A 103 -12.14 -2.10 -4.01
CA VAL A 103 -13.07 -2.63 -3.00
C VAL A 103 -12.77 -4.09 -2.71
N GLY A 104 -12.48 -4.88 -3.75
CA GLY A 104 -12.07 -6.28 -3.61
C GLY A 104 -10.77 -6.44 -2.83
N MET A 105 -9.79 -5.58 -3.04
CA MET A 105 -8.51 -5.62 -2.31
C MET A 105 -8.71 -5.40 -0.80
N ILE A 106 -9.58 -4.45 -0.42
CA ILE A 106 -9.91 -4.16 0.99
C ILE A 106 -10.62 -5.34 1.66
N ILE A 107 -11.57 -5.97 0.96
CA ILE A 107 -12.40 -7.04 1.52
C ILE A 107 -11.71 -8.42 1.47
N ALA A 108 -10.71 -8.59 0.60
CA ALA A 108 -10.05 -9.88 0.37
C ALA A 108 -9.48 -10.51 1.64
N ILE A 109 -8.82 -9.73 2.50
CA ILE A 109 -8.16 -10.25 3.71
C ILE A 109 -9.19 -10.69 4.77
N PRO A 110 -10.20 -9.87 5.14
CA PRO A 110 -11.29 -10.32 6.01
C PRO A 110 -11.99 -11.57 5.49
N LEU A 111 -12.29 -11.61 4.19
CA LEU A 111 -13.00 -12.72 3.57
C LEU A 111 -12.17 -14.01 3.60
N TYR A 112 -10.89 -13.93 3.23
CA TYR A 112 -9.95 -15.04 3.34
C TYR A 112 -9.83 -15.55 4.79
N THR A 113 -9.76 -14.63 5.75
CA THR A 113 -9.70 -15.00 7.18
C THR A 113 -10.98 -15.70 7.63
N ALA A 114 -12.15 -15.21 7.21
CA ALA A 114 -13.43 -15.84 7.51
C ALA A 114 -13.52 -17.25 6.95
N PHE A 115 -13.14 -17.46 5.67
CA PHE A 115 -13.10 -18.80 5.08
C PHE A 115 -12.14 -19.74 5.82
N LYS A 116 -10.96 -19.24 6.21
CA LYS A 116 -9.96 -20.01 6.97
C LYS A 116 -10.50 -20.46 8.34
N VAL A 117 -11.23 -19.58 9.04
CA VAL A 117 -11.85 -19.89 10.34
C VAL A 117 -13.01 -20.88 10.19
N ILE A 118 -13.90 -20.67 9.22
CA ILE A 118 -15.02 -21.60 8.95
C ILE A 118 -14.48 -23.00 8.61
N GLY A 119 -13.47 -23.08 7.74
CA GLY A 119 -12.80 -24.34 7.44
C GLY A 119 -12.29 -25.04 8.71
N LYS A 120 -11.60 -24.30 9.59
CA LYS A 120 -11.07 -24.84 10.86
C LYS A 120 -12.16 -25.44 11.74
N VAL A 121 -13.33 -24.81 11.81
CA VAL A 121 -14.44 -25.23 12.68
C VAL A 121 -15.18 -26.45 12.12
N PHE A 122 -15.54 -26.43 10.83
CA PHE A 122 -16.42 -27.47 10.25
C PHE A 122 -15.67 -28.66 9.65
N PHE A 123 -14.43 -28.47 9.22
CA PHE A 123 -13.65 -29.47 8.50
C PHE A 123 -12.30 -29.77 9.18
N SER A 124 -12.28 -29.76 10.51
CA SER A 124 -11.07 -29.96 11.33
C SER A 124 -10.34 -31.29 11.07
N GLU A 125 -11.06 -32.31 10.58
CA GLU A 125 -10.50 -33.62 10.24
C GLU A 125 -9.86 -33.67 8.85
N ASN A 126 -10.13 -32.71 7.98
CA ASN A 126 -9.60 -32.70 6.61
C ASN A 126 -8.12 -32.26 6.59
N LYS A 127 -7.25 -33.07 5.96
CA LYS A 127 -5.79 -32.84 5.91
C LYS A 127 -5.41 -31.49 5.29
N LEU A 128 -6.16 -31.04 4.28
CA LEU A 128 -5.94 -29.74 3.61
C LEU A 128 -6.21 -28.57 4.55
N VAL A 129 -7.35 -28.62 5.25
CA VAL A 129 -7.75 -27.60 6.23
C VAL A 129 -6.74 -27.56 7.37
N LYS A 130 -6.37 -28.71 7.94
CA LYS A 130 -5.32 -28.80 8.97
C LYS A 130 -4.00 -28.15 8.57
N LYS A 131 -3.60 -28.23 7.30
CA LYS A 131 -2.34 -27.65 6.80
C LYS A 131 -2.43 -26.13 6.67
N LEU A 132 -3.57 -25.60 6.19
CA LEU A 132 -3.83 -24.17 6.06
C LEU A 132 -4.11 -23.48 7.41
N THR A 133 -4.74 -24.18 8.35
CA THR A 133 -5.09 -23.66 9.67
C THR A 133 -4.07 -23.99 10.76
N LYS A 134 -2.95 -24.67 10.41
CA LYS A 134 -1.95 -25.16 11.39
C LYS A 134 -1.38 -24.06 12.29
N ASN A 135 -1.35 -22.82 11.79
CA ASN A 135 -0.75 -21.67 12.46
C ASN A 135 -1.78 -20.70 13.05
N LEU A 136 -3.09 -20.97 12.92
CA LEU A 136 -4.16 -20.14 13.53
C LEU A 136 -4.22 -20.32 15.03
#